data_AF-A0A2W4M4W1-F1
#
_entry.id   AF-A0A2W4M4W1-F1
#
_cell.length_a   1.000
_cell.length_b   1.000
_cell.length_c   1.000
_cell.angle_alpha   90.00
_cell.angle_beta   90.00
_cell.angle_gamma   90.00
#
_symmetry.space_group_name_H-M   'P 1'
#
loop_
_entity.id
_entity.type
_entity.pdbx_description
1 polymer ?
#
loop_
_entity_poly.entity_id
_entity_poly.type
_entity_poly.pdbx_seq_one_letter_code
_entity_poly.pdbx_strand_id
1 'polypeptide(L)' 'MLGWLLRLFSIAGGVIAGWFVGRDAPNYTFLQMVVTLLLIIAAVALLAFLPERWQARRRGGGQD' A
#
# COMPACT_ATOMS: atom_id res chain seq x y z
N MET A 1 -2.64 17.76 6.08
CA MET A 1 -2.28 17.28 4.73
C MET A 1 -2.18 15.76 4.65
N LEU A 2 -1.47 15.09 5.57
CA LEU A 2 -1.36 13.61 5.63
C LEU A 2 -2.71 12.87 5.75
N GLY A 3 -3.70 13.47 6.43
CA GLY A 3 -5.00 12.84 6.68
C GLY A 3 -5.79 12.48 5.42
N TRP A 4 -5.62 13.22 4.32
CA TRP A 4 -6.26 12.87 3.04
C TRP A 4 -5.67 11.57 2.45
N LEU A 5 -4.36 11.37 2.59
CA LEU A 5 -3.69 10.16 2.10
C LEU A 5 -4.15 8.92 2.88
N LEU A 6 -4.18 8.99 4.21
CA LEU A 6 -4.74 7.93 5.06
C LEU A 6 -6.20 7.62 4.72
N ARG A 7 -6.97 8.64 4.33
CA ARG A 7 -8.37 8.48 3.89
C ARG A 7 -8.46 7.66 2.60
N LEU A 8 -7.57 7.92 1.64
CA LEU A 8 -7.50 7.17 0.39
C LEU A 8 -7.18 5.69 0.64
N PHE A 9 -6.19 5.43 1.51
CA PHE A 9 -5.85 4.07 1.93
C PHE A 9 -7.00 3.39 2.69
N SER A 10 -7.73 4.11 3.54
CA SER A 10 -8.89 3.55 4.27
C SER A 10 -10.06 3.23 3.36
N ILE A 11 -10.30 4.03 2.31
CA ILE A 11 -11.31 3.74 1.29
C ILE A 11 -10.93 2.49 0.52
N ALA A 12 -9.67 2.41 0.04
CA ALA A 12 -9.17 1.23 -0.66
C ALA A 12 -9.22 -0.03 0.22
N GLY A 13 -8.82 0.10 1.48
CA GLY A 13 -8.87 -0.97 2.46
C GLY A 13 -10.29 -1.46 2.73
N GLY A 14 -11.27 -0.56 2.79
CA GLY A 14 -12.69 -0.92 2.94
C GLY A 14 -13.25 -1.65 1.71
N VAL A 15 -12.88 -1.20 0.51
CA VAL A 15 -13.29 -1.86 -0.74
C VAL A 15 -12.74 -3.29 -0.79
N ILE A 16 -11.45 -3.46 -0.49
CA ILE A 16 -10.78 -4.77 -0.53
C ILE A 16 -11.31 -5.67 0.59
N ALA A 17 -11.44 -5.16 1.82
CA ALA A 17 -12.04 -5.93 2.91
C ALA A 17 -13.47 -6.37 2.60
N GLY A 18 -14.24 -5.53 1.90
CA GLY A 18 -15.60 -5.86 1.42
C GLY A 18 -15.68 -6.98 0.41
N TRP A 19 -14.57 -7.39 -0.21
CA TRP A 19 -14.52 -8.60 -1.04
C TRP A 19 -14.35 -9.87 -0.22
N PHE A 20 -13.76 -9.79 0.97
CA PHE A 20 -13.49 -10.95 1.83
C PHE A 20 -14.52 -11.13 2.94
N VAL A 21 -15.13 -10.04 3.42
CA VAL A 21 -16.06 -10.04 4.54
C VAL A 21 -17.25 -9.11 4.28
N GLY A 22 -18.45 -9.54 4.65
CA GLY A 22 -19.67 -8.72 4.55
C GLY A 22 -19.56 -7.45 5.40
N ARG A 23 -20.06 -6.32 4.88
CA ARG A 23 -20.02 -5.01 5.57
C ARG A 23 -20.76 -5.00 6.91
N ASP A 24 -21.73 -5.89 7.07
CA ASP A 24 -22.53 -6.01 8.28
C ASP A 24 -21.90 -6.93 9.34
N ALA A 25 -20.75 -7.56 9.02
CA ALA A 25 -20.10 -8.48 9.92
C ALA A 25 -19.41 -7.73 11.08
N PRO A 26 -19.47 -8.24 12.33
CA PRO A 26 -18.87 -7.58 13.50
C PRO A 26 -17.36 -7.36 13.38
N ASN A 27 -16.69 -8.20 12.59
CA ASN A 27 -15.25 -8.17 12.35
C ASN A 27 -14.85 -7.31 11.13
N TYR A 28 -15.80 -6.72 10.40
CA TYR A 28 -15.52 -5.94 9.19
C TYR A 28 -14.52 -4.81 9.45
N THR A 29 -14.74 -4.03 10.52
CA THR A 29 -13.86 -2.92 10.92
C THR A 29 -12.43 -3.40 11.21
N PHE A 30 -12.29 -4.55 11.87
CA PHE A 30 -10.99 -5.13 12.18
C PHE A 30 -10.26 -5.58 10.92
N LEU A 31 -10.93 -6.32 10.03
CA LEU A 31 -10.36 -6.73 8.75
C LEU A 31 -10.02 -5.53 7.87
N GLN A 32 -10.88 -4.51 7.82
CA GLN A 32 -10.59 -3.26 7.11
C GLN A 32 -9.30 -2.61 7.62
N MET A 33 -9.10 -2.54 8.93
CA MET A 33 -7.86 -2.00 9.52
C MET A 33 -6.63 -2.81 9.12
N VAL A 34 -6.70 -4.14 9.22
CA VAL A 34 -5.60 -5.04 8.84
C VAL A 34 -5.24 -4.88 7.36
N VAL A 35 -6.24 -4.88 6.48
CA VAL A 35 -6.04 -4.70 5.04
C VAL A 35 -5.47 -3.32 4.74
N THR A 36 -5.98 -2.26 5.38
CA THR A 36 -5.46 -0.90 5.21
C THR A 36 -3.97 -0.82 5.61
N LEU A 37 -3.59 -1.47 6.72
CA LEU A 37 -2.20 -1.52 7.17
C LEU A 37 -1.31 -2.25 6.16
N LEU A 38 -1.76 -3.39 5.63
CA LEU A 38 -1.03 -4.14 4.60
C LEU A 38 -0.83 -3.31 3.32
N LEU A 39 -1.84 -2.54 2.89
CA LEU A 39 -1.70 -1.65 1.73
C LEU A 39 -0.65 -0.56 1.97
N ILE A 40 -0.62 0.02 3.17
CA ILE A 40 0.39 1.01 3.54
C ILE A 40 1.79 0.39 3.51
N ILE A 41 1.96 -0.80 4.12
CA ILE A 41 3.25 -1.52 4.10
C ILE A 41 3.68 -1.82 2.66
N ALA A 42 2.76 -2.33 1.83
CA ALA A 42 3.05 -2.61 0.42
C ALA A 42 3.44 -1.35 -0.35
N ALA A 43 2.76 -0.22 -0.12
CA ALA A 43 3.10 1.05 -0.74
C ALA A 43 4.48 1.55 -0.30
N VAL A 44 4.81 1.46 0.99
CA VAL A 44 6.12 1.85 1.53
C VAL A 44 7.21 0.94 0.98
N ALA A 45 6.99 -0.38 0.98
CA ALA A 45 7.94 -1.34 0.40
C ALA A 45 8.14 -1.06 -1.09
N LEU A 46 7.07 -0.81 -1.84
CA LEU A 46 7.17 -0.48 -3.26
C LEU A 46 8.00 0.80 -3.45
N LEU A 47 7.76 1.86 -2.69
CA LEU A 47 8.54 3.10 -2.75
C LEU A 47 10.01 2.91 -2.31
N ALA A 48 10.28 2.05 -1.32
CA ALA A 48 11.62 1.77 -0.81
C ALA A 48 12.46 0.92 -1.78
N PHE A 49 11.83 -0.06 -2.44
CA PHE A 49 12.49 -0.97 -3.40
C PHE A 49 12.40 -0.50 -4.87
N LEU A 50 11.59 0.52 -5.19
CA LEU A 50 11.60 1.22 -6.49
C LEU A 50 12.97 1.83 -6.86
N PRO A 51 13.68 2.53 -5.95
CA PRO A 51 14.93 3.19 -6.29
C PRO A 51 16.10 2.21 -6.46
N GLU A 52 16.15 1.10 -5.73
CA GLU A 52 17.24 0.12 -5.86
C GLU A 52 17.31 -0.49 -7.27
N ARG A 53 16.15 -0.82 -7.85
CA ARG A 53 16.06 -1.27 -9.25
C ARG A 53 16.39 -0.19 -10.29
N TRP A 54 16.22 1.09 -9.93
CA TRP A 54 16.58 2.22 -10.79
C TRP A 54 18.07 2.56 -10.71
N GLN A 55 18.69 2.47 -9.53
CA GLN A 55 20.12 2.74 -9.33
C GLN A 55 21.00 1.65 -9.94
N ALA A 56 20.56 0.38 -9.93
CA ALA A 56 21.26 -0.71 -10.63
C ALA A 56 21.40 -0.46 -12.15
N ARG A 57 20.45 0.23 -12.77
CA ARG A 57 20.50 0.57 -14.20
C ARG A 57 21.37 1.79 -14.54
N ARG A 58 21.68 2.66 -13.58
CA ARG A 58 22.47 3.89 -13.82
C ARG A 58 23.98 3.73 -13.68
N ARG A 59 24.49 2.60 -13.18
CA ARG A 59 25.94 2.32 -13.07
C ARG A 59 26.54 1.63 -14.30
N GLY A 60 25.74 1.32 -15.32
CA GLY A 60 26.20 0.59 -16.51
C GLY A 60 26.45 1.43 -17.76
N GLY A 61 26.51 2.77 -17.67
CA GLY A 61 26.60 3.64 -18.86
C GLY A 61 27.50 4.84 -18.66
N GLY A 62 28.78 4.61 -18.39
CA GLY A 62 29.76 5.70 -18.25
C GLY A 62 31.19 5.22 -18.14
N GLN A 63 31.61 4.35 -19.07
CA GLN A 63 33.02 3.98 -19.28
C GLN A 63 33.20 3.69 -20.77
N ASP A 64 33.13 4.76 -21.56
CA ASP A 64 33.44 4.79 -22.98
C ASP A 64 33.81 6.23 -23.37
#